data_AF-A0A377D712-F1
#
_entry.id   AF-A0A377D712-F1
#
_cell.length_a   1.000
_cell.length_b   1.000
_cell.length_c   1.000
_cell.angle_alpha   90.00
_cell.angle_beta   90.00
_cell.angle_gamma   90.00
#
_symmetry.space_group_name_H-M   'P 1'
#
loop_
_entity.id
_entity.type
_entity.pdbx_description
1 polymer ?
#
loop_
_entity_poly.entity_id
_entity_poly.type
_entity_poly.pdbx_seq_one_letter_code
_entity_poly.pdbx_strand_id
1 'polypeptide(L)'
;MKLVVGELCELNENFVIEGVELNGWISTYLYGASASKIRYLLPFHNQIRELENCIDFEKREVHLSNASDNLNAHLSRWLFPKDNQHGWYKAKQGSIEKELWKGKLQAIYNEKLLSAKSVLLGLNLYNVYGNRFFNLFWKNSSKTSF
;
A
#
# COMPACT_ATOMS: atom_id res chain seq x y z
N MET A 1 19.21 -11.35 2.39
CA MET A 1 18.06 -10.90 3.20
C MET A 1 16.86 -10.73 2.28
N LYS A 2 15.66 -11.20 2.65
CA LYS A 2 14.41 -11.09 1.85
C LYS A 2 13.45 -10.13 2.57
N LEU A 3 13.58 -8.83 2.32
CA LEU A 3 12.76 -7.83 2.99
C LEU A 3 12.32 -6.70 2.07
N VAL A 4 11.18 -6.11 2.44
CA VAL A 4 10.73 -4.77 2.07
C VAL A 4 10.62 -3.97 3.38
N VAL A 5 11.09 -2.73 3.37
CA VAL A 5 11.08 -1.82 4.51
C VAL A 5 10.49 -0.50 4.07
N GLY A 6 9.60 0.04 4.90
CA GLY A 6 8.99 1.35 4.71
C GLY A 6 8.07 1.68 5.87
N GLU A 7 7.18 2.64 5.67
CA GLU A 7 6.10 2.87 6.64
C GLU A 7 5.09 1.73 6.53
N LEU A 8 5.08 0.83 7.52
CA LEU A 8 4.12 -0.26 7.58
C LEU A 8 2.81 0.28 8.12
N CYS A 9 1.79 0.24 7.28
CA CYS A 9 0.41 0.59 7.62
C CYS A 9 -0.43 -0.69 7.71
N GLU A 10 -1.43 -0.66 8.58
CA GLU A 10 -2.27 -1.82 8.86
C GLU A 10 -3.74 -1.39 8.91
N LEU A 11 -4.62 -2.37 8.72
CA LEU A 11 -6.03 -2.24 9.08
C LEU A 11 -6.25 -3.01 10.38
N ASN A 12 -7.35 -2.73 11.10
CA ASN A 12 -7.72 -3.51 12.28
C ASN A 12 -8.05 -4.98 11.95
N GLU A 13 -8.23 -5.29 10.67
CA GLU A 13 -8.61 -6.60 10.15
C GLU A 13 -7.79 -6.93 8.91
N ASN A 14 -7.61 -8.22 8.61
CA ASN A 14 -6.99 -8.63 7.36
C ASN A 14 -7.83 -8.18 6.16
N PHE A 15 -7.16 -8.08 5.01
CA PHE A 15 -7.80 -7.75 3.75
C PHE A 15 -7.25 -8.58 2.60
N VAL A 16 -8.04 -8.74 1.55
CA VAL A 16 -7.65 -9.47 0.33
C VAL A 16 -7.57 -8.50 -0.85
N ILE A 17 -6.54 -8.65 -1.66
CA ILE A 17 -6.34 -7.96 -2.93
C ILE A 17 -5.79 -8.94 -3.97
N GLU A 18 -6.46 -9.07 -5.11
CA GLU A 18 -6.07 -10.00 -6.20
C GLU A 18 -5.84 -11.44 -5.69
N GLY A 19 -6.67 -11.88 -4.73
CA GLY A 19 -6.58 -13.22 -4.12
C GLY A 19 -5.47 -13.37 -3.06
N VAL A 20 -4.72 -12.31 -2.74
CA VAL A 20 -3.67 -12.32 -1.72
C VAL A 20 -4.21 -11.70 -0.43
N GLU A 21 -4.20 -12.48 0.66
CA GLU A 21 -4.51 -11.99 2.00
C GLU A 21 -3.30 -11.27 2.62
N LEU A 22 -3.56 -10.10 3.20
CA LEU A 22 -2.57 -9.25 3.87
C LEU A 22 -3.12 -8.75 5.21
N ASN A 23 -2.21 -8.56 6.16
CA ASN A 23 -2.46 -7.87 7.43
C ASN A 23 -1.95 -6.42 7.44
N GLY A 24 -1.21 -6.02 6.40
CA GLY A 24 -0.63 -4.68 6.27
C GLY A 24 -0.03 -4.42 4.89
N TRP A 25 0.36 -3.17 4.64
CA TRP A 25 1.03 -2.73 3.41
C TRP A 25 2.11 -1.71 3.73
N ILE A 26 3.07 -1.55 2.82
CA ILE A 26 4.06 -0.48 2.91
C ILE A 26 3.53 0.75 2.16
N SER A 27 3.42 1.89 2.85
CA SER A 27 3.12 3.16 2.19
C SER A 27 4.34 3.64 1.41
N THR A 28 4.12 4.17 0.20
CA THR A 28 5.18 4.35 -0.81
C THR A 28 6.05 5.59 -0.59
N TYR A 29 5.80 6.39 0.45
CA TYR A 29 6.66 7.52 0.81
C TYR A 29 8.09 7.09 1.16
N LEU A 30 8.27 5.83 1.59
CA LEU A 30 9.57 5.22 1.78
C LEU A 30 9.49 3.73 1.46
N TYR A 31 10.21 3.28 0.43
CA TYR A 31 10.20 1.87 0.00
C TYR A 31 11.62 1.39 -0.30
N GLY A 32 12.18 0.59 0.60
CA GLY A 32 13.45 -0.10 0.42
C GLY A 32 13.23 -1.60 0.32
N ALA A 33 13.87 -2.29 -0.62
CA ALA A 33 13.77 -3.75 -0.68
C ALA A 33 15.08 -4.41 -1.11
N SER A 34 15.23 -5.69 -0.79
CA SER A 34 16.43 -6.45 -1.16
C SER A 34 16.59 -6.57 -2.69
N ALA A 35 17.76 -6.19 -3.20
CA ALA A 35 18.09 -6.17 -4.63
C ALA A 35 17.82 -7.51 -5.36
N SER A 36 18.12 -8.63 -4.70
CA SER A 36 17.97 -9.97 -5.28
C SER A 36 16.54 -10.34 -5.64
N LYS A 37 15.55 -9.69 -5.02
CA LYS A 37 14.12 -9.98 -5.20
C LYS A 37 13.35 -8.81 -5.79
N ILE A 38 13.71 -7.56 -5.48
CA ILE A 38 13.03 -6.38 -6.03
C ILE A 38 13.13 -6.31 -7.55
N ARG A 39 14.20 -6.86 -8.15
CA ARG A 39 14.36 -6.95 -9.61
C ARG A 39 13.22 -7.67 -10.32
N TYR A 40 12.48 -8.54 -9.63
CA TYR A 40 11.32 -9.24 -10.17
C TYR A 40 10.04 -8.40 -10.12
N LEU A 41 10.04 -7.32 -9.33
CA LEU A 41 8.96 -6.32 -9.30
C LEU A 41 9.24 -5.17 -10.27
N LEU A 42 10.47 -5.07 -10.77
CA LEU A 42 10.86 -4.02 -11.70
C LEU A 42 10.47 -4.37 -13.15
N PRO A 43 10.07 -3.37 -13.94
CA PRO A 43 9.78 -2.00 -13.49
C PRO A 43 8.43 -1.93 -12.76
N PHE A 44 8.32 -1.09 -11.73
CA PHE A 44 7.14 -1.07 -10.87
C PHE A 44 5.85 -0.70 -11.59
N HIS A 45 5.92 0.04 -12.70
CA HIS A 45 4.73 0.38 -13.49
C HIS A 45 4.05 -0.85 -14.10
N ASN A 46 4.81 -1.93 -14.39
CA ASN A 46 4.23 -3.20 -14.84
C ASN A 46 3.45 -3.92 -13.74
N GLN A 47 3.61 -3.47 -12.49
CA GLN A 47 2.94 -4.04 -11.35
C GLN A 47 1.64 -3.31 -10.98
N ILE A 48 1.37 -2.19 -11.64
CA ILE A 48 0.20 -1.34 -11.45
C ILE A 48 -0.96 -1.86 -12.29
N ARG A 49 -2.18 -1.71 -11.77
CA ARG A 49 -3.41 -2.04 -12.49
C ARG A 49 -4.23 -0.79 -12.69
N GLU A 50 -4.62 -0.48 -13.91
CA GLU A 50 -5.57 0.62 -14.15
C GLU A 50 -6.96 0.27 -13.59
N LEU A 51 -7.52 1.22 -12.84
CA LEU A 51 -8.83 1.08 -12.23
C LEU A 51 -9.87 1.84 -13.06
N GLU A 52 -10.85 1.11 -13.59
CA GLU A 52 -11.97 1.69 -14.33
C GLU A 52 -13.27 1.53 -13.54
N ASN A 53 -14.12 2.56 -13.60
CA ASN A 53 -15.51 2.53 -13.11
C ASN A 53 -15.71 1.95 -11.69
N CYS A 54 -14.77 2.21 -10.79
CA CYS A 54 -14.75 1.65 -9.44
C CYS A 54 -15.18 2.64 -8.35
N ILE A 55 -15.52 3.89 -8.70
CA ILE A 55 -15.95 4.92 -7.76
C ILE A 55 -17.43 5.24 -8.02
N ASP A 56 -18.27 4.99 -7.02
CA ASP A 56 -19.62 5.52 -6.95
C ASP A 56 -19.59 6.85 -6.18
N PHE A 57 -19.66 7.96 -6.91
CA PHE A 57 -19.62 9.30 -6.31
C PHE A 57 -20.91 9.68 -5.57
N GLU A 58 -22.05 9.10 -5.93
CA GLU A 58 -23.33 9.39 -5.28
C GLU A 58 -23.39 8.71 -3.91
N LYS A 59 -22.98 7.43 -3.86
CA LYS A 59 -22.89 6.67 -2.61
C LYS A 59 -21.62 6.95 -1.82
N ARG A 60 -20.62 7.58 -2.45
CA ARG A 60 -19.29 7.84 -1.89
C ARG A 60 -18.57 6.55 -1.51
N GLU A 61 -18.61 5.59 -2.42
CA GLU A 61 -18.09 4.24 -2.24
C GLU A 61 -17.12 3.85 -3.35
N VAL A 62 -16.20 2.95 -3.01
CA VAL A 62 -15.28 2.28 -3.91
C VAL A 62 -15.70 0.82 -4.00
N HIS A 63 -15.83 0.32 -5.23
CA HIS A 63 -16.13 -1.08 -5.52
C HIS A 63 -15.09 -1.65 -6.47
N LEU A 64 -14.26 -2.55 -5.93
CA LEU A 64 -13.28 -3.32 -6.69
C LEU A 64 -13.62 -4.79 -6.53
N SER A 65 -13.86 -5.48 -7.65
CA SER A 65 -14.24 -6.90 -7.67
C SER A 65 -13.13 -7.83 -7.17
N ASN A 66 -11.86 -7.42 -7.29
CA ASN A 66 -10.70 -8.17 -6.84
C ASN A 66 -10.18 -7.70 -5.47
N ALA A 67 -11.04 -7.05 -4.67
CA ALA A 67 -10.73 -6.61 -3.33
C ALA A 67 -11.78 -7.13 -2.36
N SER A 68 -11.36 -7.55 -1.17
CA SER A 68 -12.29 -7.85 -0.07
C SER A 68 -13.14 -6.63 0.31
N ASP A 69 -14.29 -6.88 0.92
CA ASP A 69 -15.15 -5.84 1.48
C ASP A 69 -14.41 -4.93 2.47
N ASN A 70 -13.51 -5.50 3.28
CA ASN A 70 -12.66 -4.73 4.21
C ASN A 70 -11.77 -3.72 3.48
N LEU A 71 -11.16 -4.13 2.37
CA LEU A 71 -10.35 -3.23 1.55
C LEU A 71 -11.21 -2.18 0.86
N ASN A 72 -12.34 -2.56 0.26
CA ASN A 72 -13.28 -1.62 -0.35
C ASN A 72 -13.76 -0.58 0.67
N ALA A 73 -14.16 -1.01 1.86
CA ALA A 73 -14.57 -0.12 2.94
C ALA A 73 -13.44 0.80 3.42
N HIS A 74 -12.19 0.32 3.48
CA HIS A 74 -11.04 1.17 3.77
C HIS A 74 -10.81 2.22 2.67
N LEU A 75 -10.82 1.82 1.40
CA LEU A 75 -10.61 2.72 0.27
C LEU A 75 -11.72 3.77 0.18
N SER A 76 -12.99 3.38 0.36
CA SER A 76 -14.13 4.32 0.45
C SER A 76 -13.92 5.36 1.54
N ARG A 77 -13.57 4.94 2.77
CA ARG A 77 -13.33 5.85 3.90
C ARG A 77 -12.13 6.77 3.67
N TRP A 78 -11.05 6.23 3.11
CA TRP A 78 -9.85 7.01 2.83
C TRP A 78 -10.09 8.05 1.74
N LEU A 79 -10.82 7.67 0.69
CA LEU A 79 -11.09 8.52 -0.46
C LEU A 79 -12.14 9.59 -0.12
N PHE A 80 -13.19 9.21 0.61
CA PHE A 80 -14.28 10.09 1.05
C PHE A 80 -14.31 10.29 2.58
N PRO A 81 -13.26 10.86 3.19
CA PRO A 81 -13.15 10.94 4.64
C PRO A 81 -14.25 11.83 5.25
N LYS A 82 -14.86 11.35 6.34
CA LYS A 82 -15.74 12.18 7.18
C LYS A 82 -14.91 13.18 8.01
N ASP A 83 -15.59 14.07 8.71
CA ASP A 83 -14.92 14.98 9.64
C ASP A 83 -14.15 14.23 10.72
N ASN A 84 -12.93 14.70 10.96
CA ASN A 84 -11.94 14.09 11.86
C ASN A 84 -11.49 12.65 11.52
N GLN A 85 -11.75 12.16 10.31
CA GLN A 85 -11.19 10.89 9.83
C GLN A 85 -9.93 11.10 8.98
N HIS A 86 -8.95 10.22 9.15
CA HIS A 86 -7.77 10.16 8.29
C HIS A 86 -8.15 9.66 6.90
N GLY A 87 -7.66 10.35 5.88
CA GLY A 87 -7.92 10.07 4.47
C GLY A 87 -7.25 11.09 3.58
N TRP A 88 -7.63 11.15 2.33
CA TRP A 88 -7.10 12.15 1.41
C TRP A 88 -7.50 13.56 1.84
N TYR A 89 -6.54 14.33 2.34
CA TYR A 89 -6.79 15.64 2.96
C TYR A 89 -7.49 16.66 2.04
N LYS A 90 -7.24 16.61 0.72
CA LYS A 90 -7.91 17.51 -0.23
C LYS A 90 -9.33 17.10 -0.57
N ALA A 91 -9.77 15.89 -0.22
CA ALA A 91 -11.12 15.41 -0.53
C ALA A 91 -12.25 16.32 0.02
N LYS A 92 -11.92 17.18 1.00
CA LYS A 92 -12.84 18.13 1.63
C LYS A 92 -12.82 19.53 0.99
N GLN A 93 -11.96 19.78 -0.01
CA GLN A 93 -11.77 21.09 -0.60
C GLN A 93 -12.54 21.22 -1.92
N GLY A 94 -13.64 21.99 -1.92
CA GLY A 94 -14.32 22.49 -3.11
C GLY A 94 -14.67 21.45 -4.18
N SER A 95 -14.85 21.92 -5.42
CA SER A 95 -15.05 21.07 -6.60
C SER A 95 -13.71 20.48 -7.05
N ILE A 96 -13.56 19.17 -6.87
CA ILE A 96 -12.37 18.44 -7.28
C ILE A 96 -12.68 17.68 -8.57
N GLU A 97 -11.78 17.75 -9.55
CA GLU A 97 -11.90 17.02 -10.81
C GLU A 97 -11.94 15.49 -10.58
N LYS A 98 -12.89 14.80 -11.23
CA LYS A 98 -13.07 13.35 -11.09
C LYS A 98 -11.81 12.54 -11.43
N GLU A 99 -10.99 13.02 -12.36
CA GLU A 99 -9.72 12.36 -12.71
C GLU A 99 -8.72 12.36 -11.56
N LEU A 100 -8.71 13.42 -10.73
CA LEU A 100 -7.85 13.45 -9.55
C LEU A 100 -8.30 12.40 -8.51
N TRP A 101 -9.60 12.19 -8.35
CA TRP A 101 -10.13 11.12 -7.49
C TRP A 101 -9.67 9.74 -7.96
N LYS A 102 -9.79 9.46 -9.26
CA LYS A 102 -9.31 8.22 -9.86
C LYS A 102 -7.81 8.04 -9.64
N GLY A 103 -7.00 9.07 -9.92
CA GLY A 103 -5.56 9.03 -9.69
C GLY A 103 -5.18 8.79 -8.22
N LYS A 104 -5.96 9.32 -7.27
CA LYS A 104 -5.75 9.07 -5.83
C LYS A 104 -6.12 7.66 -5.43
N LEU A 105 -7.26 7.16 -5.88
CA LEU A 105 -7.64 5.76 -5.67
C LEU A 105 -6.60 4.81 -6.27
N GLN A 106 -6.17 5.09 -7.49
CA GLN A 106 -5.13 4.34 -8.20
C GLN A 106 -3.84 4.27 -7.39
N ALA A 107 -3.37 5.41 -6.87
CA ALA A 107 -2.15 5.49 -6.07
C ALA A 107 -2.26 4.62 -4.81
N ILE A 108 -3.30 4.81 -3.99
CA ILE A 108 -3.43 4.05 -2.75
C ILE A 108 -3.62 2.56 -3.02
N TYR A 109 -4.40 2.17 -4.04
CA TYR A 109 -4.58 0.77 -4.41
C TYR A 109 -3.25 0.12 -4.82
N ASN A 110 -2.42 0.83 -5.59
CA ASN A 110 -1.11 0.35 -6.02
C ASN A 110 -0.14 0.11 -4.86
N GLU A 111 -0.22 0.86 -3.76
CA GLU A 111 0.59 0.60 -2.56
C GLU A 111 0.27 -0.78 -1.96
N LYS A 112 -1.02 -1.12 -1.85
CA LYS A 112 -1.46 -2.43 -1.37
C LYS A 112 -1.06 -3.52 -2.36
N LEU A 113 -1.25 -3.29 -3.67
CA LEU A 113 -0.93 -4.26 -4.70
C LEU A 113 0.57 -4.57 -4.77
N LEU A 114 1.42 -3.55 -4.65
CA LEU A 114 2.87 -3.75 -4.62
C LEU A 114 3.31 -4.55 -3.39
N SER A 115 2.67 -4.30 -2.24
CA SER A 115 2.91 -5.06 -1.02
C SER A 115 2.48 -6.52 -1.18
N ALA A 116 1.30 -6.77 -1.77
CA ALA A 116 0.80 -8.12 -2.06
C ALA A 116 1.77 -8.90 -2.97
N LYS A 117 2.22 -8.27 -4.05
CA LYS A 117 3.19 -8.86 -4.99
C LYS A 117 4.53 -9.15 -4.33
N SER A 118 4.95 -8.29 -3.40
CA SER A 118 6.17 -8.52 -2.62
C SER A 118 6.04 -9.75 -1.73
N VAL A 119 4.92 -9.89 -1.04
CA VAL A 119 4.62 -11.07 -0.19
C VAL A 119 4.59 -12.34 -1.03
N LEU A 120 3.94 -12.33 -2.21
CA LEU A 120 3.94 -13.45 -3.14
C LEU A 120 5.35 -13.88 -3.59
N LEU A 121 6.29 -12.95 -3.70
CA LEU A 121 7.70 -13.24 -4.03
C LEU A 121 8.52 -13.77 -2.84
N GLY A 122 7.88 -13.92 -1.68
CA GLY A 122 8.48 -14.36 -0.42
C GLY A 122 9.26 -13.27 0.30
N LEU A 123 8.90 -12.00 0.09
CA LEU A 123 9.41 -10.87 0.87
C LEU A 123 8.55 -10.63 2.10
N ASN A 124 9.19 -10.28 3.21
CA ASN A 124 8.50 -9.86 4.41
C ASN A 124 8.45 -8.32 4.48
N LEU A 125 7.33 -7.78 4.92
CA LEU A 125 7.13 -6.33 5.11
C LEU A 125 7.62 -5.94 6.51
N TYR A 126 8.42 -4.87 6.61
CA TYR A 126 8.95 -4.36 7.87
C TYR A 126 8.71 -2.86 8.00
N ASN A 127 8.34 -2.45 9.21
CA ASN A 127 8.28 -1.04 9.55
C ASN A 127 9.68 -0.46 9.73
N VAL A 128 10.00 0.63 9.03
CA VAL A 128 11.24 1.39 9.15
C VAL A 128 11.43 1.93 10.57
N TYR A 129 10.34 2.29 11.25
CA TYR A 129 10.37 2.82 12.62
C TYR A 129 10.44 1.73 13.69
N GLY A 130 10.46 0.45 13.30
CA GLY A 130 10.51 -0.66 14.24
C GLY A 130 11.92 -0.94 14.77
N ASN A 131 12.07 -1.13 16.08
CA ASN A 131 13.33 -1.55 16.72
C ASN A 131 13.95 -2.81 16.08
N ARG A 132 13.13 -3.72 15.55
CA ARG A 132 13.61 -4.92 14.83
C ARG A 132 14.40 -4.59 13.57
N PHE A 133 14.02 -3.55 12.82
CA PHE A 133 14.73 -3.14 11.61
C PHE A 133 16.12 -2.60 11.94
N PHE A 134 16.21 -1.69 12.93
CA PHE A 134 17.48 -1.17 13.42
C PHE A 134 18.42 -2.29 13.91
N ASN A 135 17.88 -3.26 14.67
CA ASN A 135 18.67 -4.40 15.15
C ASN A 135 19.16 -5.32 14.01
N LEU A 136 18.37 -5.51 12.95
CA LEU A 136 18.75 -6.28 11.75
C LEU A 136 19.84 -5.58 10.93
N PHE A 137 19.77 -4.26 10.81
CA PHE A 137 20.78 -3.47 10.11
C PHE A 137 22.09 -3.41 10.89
N TRP A 138 22.04 -3.09 12.19
CA TRP A 138 23.23 -3.01 13.06
C TRP A 138 24.00 -4.32 13.17
N LYS A 139 23.30 -5.46 13.24
CA LYS A 139 23.91 -6.79 13.34
C LYS A 139 24.61 -7.24 12.04
N ASN A 140 24.23 -6.66 10.90
CA ASN A 140 24.86 -6.94 9.61
C ASN A 140 25.99 -5.94 9.29
N SER A 141 25.88 -4.68 9.70
CA SER A 141 26.96 -3.69 9.56
C SER A 141 28.15 -3.96 10.48
N SER A 142 27.93 -4.59 11.65
CA SER A 142 29.01 -5.01 12.56
C SER A 142 29.81 -6.23 12.06
N LYS A 143 29.41 -6.84 10.94
CA LYS A 143 30.15 -7.96 10.30
C LYS A 143 30.98 -7.53 9.08
N THR A 144 30.92 -6.26 8.72
CA THR A 144 31.73 -5.64 7.66
C THR A 144 32.57 -4.53 8.26
N SER A 145 33.55 -4.92 9.08
CA SER A 145 34.73 -4.12 9.38
C SER A 145 35.92 -5.00 9.00
N PHE A 146 36.52 -4.69 7.86
CA PHE A 146 37.90 -5.09 7.51
C PHE A 146 38.82 -3.97 7.99
#